data_AF-A0A4C1XJB0-F1
#
_entry.id   AF-A0A4C1XJB0-F1
#
_cell.length_a   1.000
_cell.length_b   1.000
_cell.length_c   1.000
_cell.angle_alpha   90.00
_cell.angle_beta   90.00
_cell.angle_gamma   90.00
#
_symmetry.space_group_name_H-M   'P 1'
#
loop_
_entity.id
_entity.type
_entity.pdbx_description
1 polymer ?
#
loop_
_entity_poly.entity_id
_entity_poly.type
_entity_poly.pdbx_seq_one_letter_code
_entity_poly.pdbx_strand_id
1 'polypeptide(L)'
;MPSYELSLALRAMPKTELKETLKRISNTIFGQGGIIRNIENLGFRKLPYKTSANGMVHHEVHFYLFKMDTPSRSIKNLREEYRRDVDIVRQRIFRTQADSQEPCTLEEELLPPAYRKEVQKMIEIGKIQQNPFTFKFKYNSGFDYYPFQK
;
A
#
# COMPACT_ATOMS: atom_id res chain seq x y z
N MET A 1 0.14 -8.37 17.79
CA MET A 1 0.04 -6.90 17.83
C MET A 1 0.03 -6.37 16.41
N PRO A 2 -0.81 -5.37 16.07
CA PRO A 2 -0.79 -4.79 14.73
C PRO A 2 0.50 -4.01 14.46
N SER A 3 0.94 -4.03 13.20
CA SER A 3 2.12 -3.31 12.72
C SER A 3 1.75 -1.90 12.27
N TYR A 4 2.59 -0.95 12.63
CA TYR A 4 2.46 0.46 12.32
C TYR A 4 3.77 1.03 11.81
N GLU A 5 3.64 2.04 10.98
CA GLU A 5 4.72 2.88 10.51
C GLU A 5 4.58 4.27 11.10
N LEU A 6 5.60 4.71 11.84
CA LEU A 6 5.69 6.04 12.41
C LEU A 6 6.67 6.86 11.57
N SER A 7 6.13 7.80 10.81
CA SER A 7 6.89 8.79 10.04
C SER A 7 7.10 10.03 10.89
N LEU A 8 8.37 10.41 11.08
CA LEU A 8 8.80 11.52 11.91
C LEU A 8 9.58 12.53 11.07
N ALA A 9 9.21 13.79 11.23
CA ALA A 9 10.03 14.94 10.86
C ALA A 9 10.55 15.59 12.14
N LEU A 10 11.86 15.47 12.36
CA LEU A 10 12.56 16.08 13.49
C LEU A 10 13.19 17.41 13.06
N ARG A 11 13.28 18.38 13.98
CA ARG A 11 13.92 19.67 13.66
C ARG A 11 15.38 19.48 13.23
N ALA A 12 15.92 20.44 12.49
CA ALA A 12 17.36 20.49 12.24
C ALA A 12 18.14 20.62 13.56
N MET A 13 18.95 19.60 13.87
CA MET A 13 19.75 19.52 15.09
C MET A 13 21.04 18.73 14.86
N PRO A 14 22.07 18.91 15.71
CA PRO A 14 23.31 18.14 15.63
C PRO A 14 23.09 16.65 15.93
N LYS A 15 24.05 15.81 15.52
CA LYS A 15 23.94 14.35 15.64
C LYS A 15 23.78 13.84 17.07
N THR A 16 24.32 14.56 18.06
CA THR A 16 24.23 14.22 19.49
C THR A 16 22.79 14.36 19.98
N GLU A 17 22.18 15.53 19.79
CA GLU A 17 20.77 15.80 20.12
C GLU A 17 19.82 14.89 19.36
N LEU A 18 20.13 14.60 18.09
CA LEU A 18 19.33 13.69 17.26
C LEU A 18 19.31 12.28 17.86
N LYS A 19 20.47 11.78 18.31
CA LYS A 19 20.57 10.47 18.97
C LYS A 19 19.77 10.43 20.27
N GLU A 20 19.81 11.48 21.06
CA GLU A 20 19.05 11.58 22.31
C GLU A 20 17.55 11.62 22.05
N THR A 21 17.12 12.40 21.06
CA THR A 21 15.72 12.47 20.63
C THR A 21 15.21 11.10 20.15
N LEU A 22 15.98 10.41 19.30
CA LEU A 22 15.63 9.07 18.83
C LEU A 22 15.57 8.05 19.96
N LYS A 23 16.46 8.14 20.96
CA LYS A 23 16.41 7.33 22.18
C LYS A 23 15.14 7.62 22.99
N ARG A 24 14.80 8.90 23.20
CA ARG A 24 13.58 9.32 23.90
C ARG A 24 12.34 8.76 23.22
N ILE A 25 12.23 8.92 21.90
CA ILE A 25 11.13 8.39 21.09
C ILE A 25 11.05 6.87 21.22
N SER A 26 12.17 6.17 21.10
CA SER A 26 12.24 4.71 21.24
C SER A 26 11.79 4.25 22.63
N ASN A 27 12.26 4.90 23.69
CA ASN A 27 11.88 4.60 25.07
C ASN A 27 10.38 4.80 25.29
N THR A 28 9.78 5.82 24.69
CA THR A 28 8.34 6.04 24.72
C THR A 28 7.57 4.89 24.05
N ILE A 29 8.04 4.39 22.89
CA ILE A 29 7.43 3.23 22.22
C ILE A 29 7.48 2.01 23.14
N PHE A 30 8.64 1.73 23.73
CA PHE A 30 8.82 0.60 24.65
C PHE A 30 7.97 0.73 25.91
N GLY A 31 7.89 1.93 26.50
CA GLY A 31 7.11 2.21 27.70
C GLY A 31 5.61 1.97 27.52
N GLN A 32 5.10 2.13 26.28
CA GLN A 32 3.71 1.85 25.95
C GLN A 32 3.47 0.40 25.47
N GLY A 33 4.46 -0.48 25.64
CA GLY A 33 4.40 -1.90 25.27
C GLY A 33 4.54 -2.14 23.77
N GLY A 34 5.16 -1.22 23.04
CA GLY A 34 5.50 -1.37 21.62
C GLY A 34 6.87 -2.02 21.41
N ILE A 35 7.04 -2.71 20.29
CA ILE A 35 8.31 -3.28 19.84
C ILE A 35 8.71 -2.61 18.54
N ILE A 36 9.97 -2.18 18.43
CA ILE A 36 10.50 -1.55 17.21
C ILE A 36 11.14 -2.65 16.36
N ARG A 37 10.68 -2.80 15.11
CA ARG A 37 11.22 -3.76 14.12
C ARG A 37 12.38 -3.16 13.33
N ASN A 38 12.22 -1.92 12.87
CA ASN A 38 13.23 -1.25 12.06
C ASN A 38 13.18 0.27 12.27
N ILE A 39 14.34 0.91 12.13
CA ILE A 39 14.49 2.37 12.11
C ILE A 39 15.26 2.74 10.86
N GLU A 40 14.60 3.47 9.96
CA GLU A 40 15.17 3.90 8.68
C GLU A 40 15.39 5.41 8.70
N ASN A 41 16.59 5.84 8.26
CA ASN A 41 16.93 7.24 8.10
C ASN A 41 16.69 7.65 6.64
N LEU A 42 15.72 8.53 6.39
CA LEU A 42 15.38 9.04 5.06
C LEU A 42 16.23 10.27 4.66
N GLY A 43 17.02 10.76 5.60
CA GLY A 43 18.00 11.84 5.43
C GLY A 43 17.51 13.21 5.87
N PHE A 44 18.43 14.17 5.79
CA PHE A 44 18.16 15.58 6.02
C PHE A 44 17.69 16.23 4.72
N ARG A 45 16.46 16.76 4.70
CA ARG A 45 15.86 17.35 3.50
C ARG A 45 15.07 18.60 3.83
N LYS A 46 14.93 19.46 2.84
CA LYS A 46 14.04 20.62 2.91
C LYS A 46 12.58 20.16 2.91
N LEU A 47 11.75 20.81 3.69
CA LEU A 47 10.31 20.60 3.67
C LEU A 47 9.72 21.18 2.38
N PRO A 48 8.68 20.55 1.80
CA PRO A 48 8.01 21.08 0.61
C PRO A 48 7.36 22.45 0.84
N TYR A 49 6.99 22.75 2.09
CA TYR A 49 6.38 24.03 2.48
C TYR A 49 6.79 24.42 3.90
N LYS A 50 6.67 25.73 4.18
CA LYS A 50 6.88 26.32 5.51
C LYS A 50 6.00 25.62 6.55
N THR A 51 6.62 24.94 7.51
CA THR A 51 5.90 24.28 8.61
C THR A 51 6.20 25.00 9.91
N SER A 52 5.17 25.57 10.55
CA SER A 52 5.29 26.15 11.88
C SER A 52 4.93 25.11 12.94
N ALA A 53 5.87 24.80 13.83
CA ALA A 53 5.67 23.91 14.96
C ALA A 53 6.38 24.49 16.18
N ASN A 54 5.79 24.33 17.37
CA ASN A 54 6.41 24.71 18.65
C ASN A 54 6.93 26.17 18.67
N GLY A 55 6.20 27.10 18.03
CA GLY A 55 6.55 28.52 17.98
C GLY A 55 7.64 28.89 16.97
N MET A 56 8.23 27.93 16.26
CA MET A 56 9.27 28.15 15.26
C MET A 56 8.81 27.73 13.87
N VAL A 57 9.45 28.33 12.86
CA VAL A 57 9.27 27.96 11.47
C VAL A 57 10.40 27.05 11.04
N HIS A 58 10.06 25.88 10.55
CA HIS A 58 11.01 24.90 10.03
C HIS A 58 10.99 24.87 8.51
N HIS A 59 12.17 24.99 7.90
CA HIS A 59 12.40 24.83 6.47
C HIS A 59 13.15 23.53 6.14
N GLU A 60 13.95 23.03 7.07
CA GLU A 60 14.75 21.82 6.92
C GLU A 60 14.54 20.91 8.13
N VAL A 61 14.45 19.60 7.86
CA VAL A 61 14.14 18.57 8.87
C VAL A 61 14.89 17.28 8.59
N HIS A 62 15.07 16.49 9.64
CA HIS A 62 15.53 15.11 9.52
C HIS A 62 14.33 14.17 9.44
N PHE A 63 14.29 13.33 8.41
CA PHE A 63 13.21 12.37 8.22
C PHE A 63 13.61 10.98 8.71
N TYR A 64 12.77 10.42 9.57
CA TYR A 64 12.92 9.06 10.10
C TYR A 64 11.64 8.26 9.92
N LEU A 65 11.79 6.97 9.64
CA LEU A 65 10.69 6.02 9.57
C LEU A 65 10.93 4.90 10.59
N PHE A 66 9.97 4.70 11.47
CA PHE A 66 9.97 3.64 12.47
C PHE A 66 8.93 2.60 12.08
N LYS A 67 9.36 1.36 11.87
CA LYS A 67 8.47 0.20 11.73
C LYS A 67 8.32 -0.42 13.12
N MET A 68 7.12 -0.40 13.67
CA MET A 68 6.87 -0.84 15.04
C MET A 68 5.59 -1.66 15.17
N ASP A 69 5.54 -2.56 16.14
CA ASP A 69 4.34 -3.26 16.55
C ASP A 69 3.85 -2.68 17.87
N THR A 70 2.65 -2.11 17.88
CA THR A 70 2.09 -1.46 19.07
C THR A 70 0.63 -1.85 19.26
N PRO A 71 0.14 -1.97 20.50
CA PRO A 71 -1.30 -2.12 20.75
C PRO A 71 -2.09 -0.94 20.17
N SER A 72 -3.26 -1.18 19.57
CA SER A 72 -4.07 -0.10 18.98
C SER A 72 -4.47 0.98 20.00
N ARG A 73 -4.62 0.60 21.28
CA ARG A 73 -4.96 1.51 22.38
C ARG A 73 -3.88 2.55 22.66
N SER A 74 -2.61 2.20 22.52
CA SER A 74 -1.48 3.08 22.90
C SER A 74 -1.19 4.14 21.84
N ILE A 75 -1.64 3.96 20.60
CA ILE A 75 -1.37 4.90 19.49
C ILE A 75 -1.88 6.31 19.79
N LYS A 76 -3.04 6.43 20.45
CA LYS A 76 -3.56 7.74 20.84
C LYS A 76 -2.61 8.43 21.82
N ASN A 77 -2.12 7.70 22.81
CA ASN A 77 -1.18 8.20 23.81
C ASN A 77 0.17 8.55 23.17
N LEU A 78 0.74 7.67 22.34
CA LEU A 78 1.97 7.97 21.55
C LEU A 78 1.81 9.26 20.75
N ARG A 79 0.68 9.42 20.06
CA ARG A 79 0.43 10.59 19.23
C ARG A 79 0.36 11.87 20.06
N GLU A 80 -0.24 11.82 21.24
CA GLU A 80 -0.30 12.97 22.15
C GLU A 80 1.06 13.31 22.75
N GLU A 81 1.81 12.33 23.21
CA GLU A 81 3.15 12.52 23.78
C GLU A 81 4.10 13.13 22.75
N TYR A 82 4.15 12.59 21.54
CA TYR A 82 4.99 13.13 20.47
C TYR A 82 4.55 14.51 19.98
N ARG A 83 3.28 14.89 20.17
CA ARG A 83 2.80 16.22 19.79
C ARG A 83 3.30 17.28 20.77
N ARG A 84 3.57 16.89 22.01
CA ARG A 84 4.10 17.77 23.08
C ARG A 84 5.62 17.87 23.03
N ASP A 85 6.29 16.96 22.32
CA ASP A 85 7.73 16.98 22.16
C ASP A 85 8.16 18.16 21.26
N VAL A 86 9.09 18.97 21.77
CA VAL A 86 9.57 20.19 21.11
C VAL A 86 10.42 19.87 19.87
N ASP A 87 11.12 18.73 19.88
CA ASP A 87 12.06 18.37 18.80
C ASP A 87 11.35 17.73 17.59
N ILE A 88 10.10 17.28 17.79
CA ILE A 88 9.27 16.69 16.74
C ILE A 88 8.47 17.81 16.06
N VAL A 89 8.80 18.08 14.79
CA VAL A 89 8.08 19.06 13.97
C VAL A 89 6.76 18.48 13.49
N ARG A 90 6.76 17.20 13.12
CA ARG A 90 5.56 16.50 12.64
C ARG A 90 5.70 15.00 12.82
N GLN A 91 4.67 14.36 13.39
CA GLN A 91 4.51 12.91 13.37
C GLN A 91 3.27 12.45 12.61
N ARG A 92 3.37 11.30 11.96
CA ARG A 92 2.23 10.55 11.42
C ARG A 92 2.41 9.05 11.68
N ILE A 93 1.37 8.42 12.19
CA ILE A 93 1.32 6.97 12.41
C ILE A 93 0.36 6.38 11.38
N PHE A 94 0.86 5.45 10.59
CA PHE A 94 0.11 4.70 9.59
C PHE A 94 0.00 3.26 10.04
N ARG A 95 -1.13 2.63 9.75
CA ARG A 95 -1.25 1.17 9.90
C ARG A 95 -0.56 0.54 8.71
N THR A 96 0.43 -0.30 8.96
CA THR A 96 1.07 -1.08 7.90
C THR A 96 0.04 -2.08 7.38
N GLN A 97 -0.24 -2.01 6.08
CA GLN A 97 -0.97 -3.08 5.42
C GLN A 97 0.00 -4.25 5.23
N ALA A 98 -0.49 -5.48 5.32
CA ALA A 98 0.34 -6.61 4.94
C ALA A 98 0.72 -6.42 3.47
N ASP A 99 2.00 -6.61 3.14
CA ASP A 99 2.46 -6.55 1.76
C ASP A 99 1.65 -7.56 0.96
N SER A 100 0.69 -7.08 0.16
CA SER A 100 0.04 -7.92 -0.84
C SER A 100 1.12 -8.21 -1.87
N GLN A 101 1.74 -9.38 -1.76
CA GLN A 101 2.69 -9.89 -2.76
C GLN A 101 1.94 -10.30 -4.03
N GLU A 102 1.06 -9.43 -4.54
CA GLU A 102 0.54 -9.59 -5.88
C GLU A 102 1.69 -9.26 -6.83
N PRO A 103 2.06 -10.17 -7.74
CA PRO A 103 3.09 -9.88 -8.71
C PRO A 103 2.65 -8.68 -9.57
N CYS A 104 3.58 -7.79 -9.91
CA CYS A 104 3.28 -6.67 -10.79
C CYS A 104 2.97 -7.22 -12.21
N THR A 105 1.69 -7.19 -12.60
CA THR A 105 1.20 -7.65 -13.93
C THR A 105 1.14 -6.54 -14.97
N LEU A 106 1.56 -5.32 -14.64
CA LEU A 106 1.38 -4.13 -15.48
C LEU A 106 1.97 -4.28 -16.90
N GLU A 107 3.12 -4.93 -17.01
CA GLU A 107 3.75 -5.19 -18.31
C GLU A 107 2.90 -6.12 -19.19
N GLU A 108 2.31 -7.16 -18.60
CA GLU A 108 1.42 -8.07 -19.32
C GLU A 108 0.09 -7.39 -19.71
N GLU A 109 -0.38 -6.45 -18.89
CA GLU A 109 -1.60 -5.68 -19.15
C GLU A 109 -1.41 -4.62 -20.25
N LEU A 110 -0.23 -4.01 -20.38
CA LEU A 110 0.02 -3.01 -21.42
C LEU A 110 0.15 -3.60 -22.83
N LEU A 111 0.33 -4.92 -22.95
CA LEU A 111 0.35 -5.59 -24.25
C LEU A 111 -0.98 -5.40 -25.01
N PRO A 112 -0.94 -5.23 -26.34
CA PRO A 112 -2.15 -5.19 -27.16
C PRO A 112 -3.04 -6.42 -26.91
N PRO A 113 -4.37 -6.30 -27.07
CA PRO A 113 -5.32 -7.37 -26.73
C PRO A 113 -5.01 -8.73 -27.36
N ALA A 114 -4.42 -8.75 -28.56
CA ALA A 114 -4.05 -9.97 -29.26
C ALA A 114 -2.95 -10.79 -28.55
N TYR A 115 -2.05 -10.13 -27.83
CA TYR A 115 -0.90 -10.76 -27.16
C TYR A 115 -1.14 -11.01 -25.66
N ARG A 116 -2.25 -10.51 -25.09
CA ARG A 116 -2.55 -10.70 -23.67
C ARG A 116 -3.05 -12.12 -23.40
N LYS A 117 -2.39 -12.83 -22.48
CA LYS A 117 -2.70 -14.23 -22.10
C LYS A 117 -4.15 -14.41 -21.64
N GLU A 118 -4.69 -13.44 -20.91
CA GLU A 118 -6.07 -13.48 -20.41
C GLU A 118 -7.11 -13.41 -21.55
N VAL A 119 -6.88 -12.54 -22.53
CA VAL A 119 -7.78 -12.37 -23.68
C VAL A 119 -7.74 -13.61 -24.57
N GLN A 120 -6.56 -14.19 -24.79
CA GLN A 120 -6.41 -15.45 -25.51
C GLN A 120 -7.22 -16.58 -24.84
N LYS A 121 -7.10 -16.73 -23.52
CA LYS A 121 -7.90 -17.69 -22.74
C LYS A 121 -9.42 -17.43 -22.88
N MET A 122 -9.85 -16.16 -22.87
CA MET A 122 -11.26 -15.83 -23.08
C MET A 122 -11.76 -16.20 -24.49
N ILE A 123 -10.95 -15.98 -25.51
CA ILE A 123 -11.28 -16.37 -26.89
C ILE A 123 -11.38 -17.90 -26.99
N GLU A 124 -10.48 -18.65 -26.34
CA GLU A 124 -10.54 -20.11 -26.29
C GLU A 124 -11.81 -20.62 -25.60
N ILE A 125 -12.14 -20.07 -24.42
CA ILE A 125 -13.38 -20.40 -23.70
C ILE A 125 -14.60 -20.09 -24.57
N GLY A 126 -14.62 -18.93 -25.23
CA GLY A 126 -15.70 -18.53 -26.13
C GLY A 126 -15.86 -19.47 -27.33
N LYS A 127 -14.75 -19.94 -27.94
CA LYS A 127 -14.78 -20.93 -29.03
C LYS A 127 -15.36 -22.27 -28.57
N ILE A 128 -14.99 -22.72 -27.38
CA ILE A 128 -15.53 -23.96 -26.79
C ILE A 128 -17.04 -23.82 -26.54
N GLN A 129 -17.46 -22.67 -26.00
CA GLN A 129 -18.87 -22.38 -25.70
C GLN A 129 -19.75 -22.11 -26.93
N GLN A 130 -19.18 -21.77 -28.09
CA GLN A 130 -19.93 -21.61 -29.36
C GLN A 130 -20.29 -22.94 -30.03
N ASN A 131 -19.68 -24.06 -29.64
CA ASN A 131 -20.01 -25.39 -30.13
C ASN A 131 -20.83 -26.26 -29.14
N PRO A 132 -21.89 -25.78 -28.45
CA PRO A 132 -22.69 -26.64 -27.59
C PRO A 132 -23.67 -27.50 -28.42
N PHE A 133 -24.05 -27.03 -29.61
CA PHE A 133 -24.90 -27.73 -30.54
C PHE A 133 -24.09 -28.25 -31.73
N THR A 134 -23.52 -29.45 -31.58
CA THR A 134 -22.90 -30.19 -32.70
C THR A 134 -23.93 -30.61 -33.75
N PHE A 135 -25.21 -30.65 -33.37
CA PHE A 135 -26.31 -30.96 -34.26
C PHE A 135 -26.71 -29.74 -35.10
N LYS A 136 -26.14 -29.64 -36.31
CA LYS A 136 -26.71 -28.77 -37.34
C LYS A 136 -28.02 -29.40 -37.80
N PHE A 137 -29.15 -28.75 -37.48
CA PHE A 137 -30.48 -29.18 -37.94
C PHE A 137 -30.46 -29.31 -39.47
N LYS A 138 -30.68 -30.53 -39.97
CA LYS A 138 -30.78 -30.78 -41.41
C LYS A 138 -32.25 -30.66 -41.80
N TYR A 139 -32.55 -29.74 -42.71
CA TYR A 139 -33.89 -29.58 -43.29
C TYR A 139 -34.33 -30.78 -44.13
N ASN A 140 -33.38 -31.59 -44.61
CA ASN A 140 -33.67 -32.79 -45.37
C ASN A 140 -34.08 -33.91 -44.41
N SER A 141 -35.40 -34.09 -44.24
CA SER A 141 -36.01 -35.13 -43.43
C SER A 141 -35.93 -36.53 -44.06
N GLY A 142 -35.29 -36.68 -45.23
CA GLY A 142 -35.21 -37.94 -45.97
C GLY A 142 -36.50 -38.30 -46.70
N PHE A 143 -37.46 -37.37 -46.77
CA PHE A 143 -38.67 -37.48 -47.57
C PHE A 143 -38.55 -36.64 -48.84
N ASP A 144 -39.11 -37.11 -49.95
CA ASP A 144 -39.11 -36.40 -51.25
C ASP A 144 -39.95 -35.12 -51.28
N TYR A 145 -40.61 -34.77 -50.16
CA TYR A 145 -41.40 -33.56 -49.99
C TYR A 145 -41.06 -32.87 -48.66
N TYR A 146 -41.18 -31.54 -48.63
CA TYR A 146 -40.90 -30.77 -47.43
C TYR A 146 -42.14 -30.74 -46.50
N PRO A 147 -42.09 -31.35 -45.30
CA PRO A 147 -43.29 -31.57 -44.46
C PRO A 147 -43.93 -30.29 -43.90
N PHE A 148 -43.28 -29.13 -44.09
CA PHE A 148 -43.74 -27.83 -43.58
C PHE A 148 -44.21 -26.88 -44.69
N GLN A 149 -44.32 -27.36 -45.94
CA GLN A 149 -45.05 -26.66 -46.99
C GLN A 149 -46.54 -27.06 -46.91
N LYS A 150 -47.42 -26.07 -46.74
CA LYS A 150 -48.88 -26.23 -46.83
C LYS A 150 -49.33 -26.29 -48.28
#